data_AF-A0A8C5N6D7-F1
#
_entry.id   AF-A0A8C5N6D7-F1
#
_cell.length_a   1.000
_cell.length_b   1.000
_cell.length_c   1.000
_cell.angle_alpha   90.00
_cell.angle_beta   90.00
_cell.angle_gamma   90.00
#
_symmetry.space_group_name_H-M   'P 1'
#
loop_
_entity.id
_entity.type
_entity.pdbx_description
1 polymer ?
#
loop_
_entity_poly.entity_id
_entity_poly.type
_entity_poly.pdbx_seq_one_letter_code
_entity_poly.pdbx_strand_id
1 'polypeptide(L)'
;MLRWSVHLEGGPRRVNHAAVAVGHKVYSFGGYCSGEDYETLRQIDVHVFNTVSLRWMKLPPVRLGGNERAREVPYMRYGHTAVLLDDTIYLWGGRNDTEGALTVFRYNHRWFTPKISGTVPGARDGHSACVLGKAMYIFGGYEQLADCFSNDIHKLDTTTMVWSLINARGTAARWRDFHSATIIGTKMFVFGGRADRFGPFHSNNEIYCPKIKSCTANDAGFF
;
A
#
# COMPACT_ATOMS: atom_id res chain seq x y z
N MET A 1 16.68 6.59 26.98
CA MET A 1 15.85 7.79 26.71
C MET A 1 15.73 7.94 25.21
N LEU A 2 14.52 7.90 24.65
CA LEU A 2 14.28 8.13 23.22
C LEU A 2 14.23 9.64 22.95
N ARG A 3 14.82 10.11 21.85
CA ARG A 3 14.83 11.52 21.44
C ARG A 3 14.61 11.63 19.93
N TRP A 4 13.96 12.71 19.51
CA TRP A 4 13.83 13.07 18.09
C TRP A 4 15.14 13.68 17.58
N SER A 5 15.58 13.28 16.38
CA SER A 5 16.67 13.93 15.64
C SER A 5 16.11 14.94 14.64
N VAL A 6 16.76 16.11 14.48
CA VAL A 6 16.13 17.28 13.85
C VAL A 6 16.61 17.57 12.42
N HIS A 7 17.61 16.84 11.89
CA HIS A 7 18.17 17.15 10.58
C HIS A 7 18.60 15.91 9.80
N LEU A 8 17.79 15.53 8.81
CA LEU A 8 18.12 14.52 7.81
C LEU A 8 18.31 15.25 6.47
N GLU A 9 19.47 15.08 5.84
CA GLU A 9 19.82 15.82 4.63
C GLU A 9 19.05 15.30 3.43
N GLY A 10 18.35 16.21 2.75
CA GLY A 10 17.64 16.02 1.50
C GLY A 10 16.57 14.92 1.58
N GLY A 11 15.32 15.24 1.90
CA GLY A 11 14.21 14.29 1.90
C GLY A 11 13.08 14.73 0.96
N PRO A 12 12.23 13.81 0.48
CA PRO A 12 11.19 14.19 -0.46
C PRO A 12 10.01 14.87 0.26
N ARG A 13 9.50 15.96 -0.31
CA ARG A 13 8.31 16.66 0.20
C ARG A 13 7.05 15.97 -0.32
N ARG A 14 6.46 15.05 0.45
CA ARG A 14 5.30 14.29 -0.04
C ARG A 14 4.47 13.67 1.08
N VAL A 15 3.18 13.49 0.84
CA VAL A 15 2.23 12.76 1.70
C VAL A 15 1.74 11.50 0.99
N ASN A 16 1.08 10.59 1.71
CA ASN A 16 0.46 9.38 1.13
C ASN A 16 1.42 8.51 0.29
N HIS A 17 2.72 8.54 0.62
CA HIS A 17 3.74 7.65 0.08
C HIS A 17 3.77 6.34 0.89
N ALA A 18 4.29 5.27 0.30
CA ALA A 18 4.56 4.03 1.02
C ALA A 18 6.05 3.94 1.36
N ALA A 19 6.40 3.56 2.59
CA ALA A 19 7.77 3.40 3.02
C ALA A 19 8.03 2.03 3.65
N VAL A 20 9.19 1.44 3.35
CA VAL A 20 9.57 0.10 3.81
C VAL A 20 11.04 0.09 4.23
N ALA A 21 11.33 -0.44 5.42
CA ALA A 21 12.70 -0.63 5.89
C ALA A 21 13.28 -1.95 5.34
N VAL A 22 14.49 -1.92 4.80
CA VAL A 22 15.23 -3.09 4.31
C VAL A 22 16.69 -2.96 4.74
N GLY A 23 17.12 -3.78 5.71
CA GLY A 23 18.44 -3.65 6.33
C GLY A 23 18.66 -2.25 6.92
N HIS A 24 19.73 -1.57 6.51
CA HIS A 24 20.07 -0.21 6.95
C HIS A 24 19.49 0.90 6.04
N LYS A 25 18.44 0.59 5.27
CA LYS A 25 17.82 1.53 4.34
C LYS A 25 16.33 1.63 4.57
N VAL A 26 15.76 2.81 4.31
CA VAL A 26 14.31 3.00 4.18
C VAL A 26 14.03 3.41 2.74
N TYR A 27 13.23 2.61 2.03
CA TYR A 27 12.74 2.93 0.70
C TYR A 27 11.40 3.65 0.83
N SER A 28 11.21 4.74 0.09
CA SER A 28 9.96 5.47 -0.03
C SER A 28 9.54 5.51 -1.49
N PHE A 29 8.34 5.01 -1.78
CA PHE A 29 7.70 4.96 -3.08
C PHE A 29 6.58 5.99 -3.07
N GLY A 30 6.70 7.04 -3.87
CA GLY A 30 6.08 8.31 -3.48
C GLY A 30 4.84 8.64 -4.25
N GLY A 31 3.62 8.70 -3.72
CA GLY A 31 3.01 9.71 -2.83
C GLY A 31 2.55 10.99 -3.59
N TYR A 32 2.04 11.98 -2.87
CA TYR A 32 1.53 13.25 -3.43
C TYR A 32 2.35 14.47 -2.96
N CYS A 33 2.61 15.42 -3.86
CA CYS A 33 3.16 16.74 -3.56
C CYS A 33 2.43 17.82 -4.37
N SER A 34 1.94 18.87 -3.70
CA SER A 34 1.28 19.98 -4.37
C SER A 34 2.19 20.61 -5.45
N GLY A 35 1.61 20.92 -6.61
CA GLY A 35 2.31 21.53 -7.75
C GLY A 35 2.99 20.54 -8.70
N GLU A 36 3.02 19.25 -8.39
CA GLU A 36 3.39 18.24 -9.37
C GLU A 36 2.16 17.83 -10.21
N ASP A 37 2.39 17.53 -11.49
CA ASP A 37 1.39 16.93 -12.37
C ASP A 37 1.16 15.47 -11.97
N TYR A 38 -0.10 15.08 -11.73
CA TYR A 38 -0.55 13.71 -11.44
C TYR A 38 -1.53 13.17 -12.50
N GLU A 39 -1.75 13.89 -13.59
CA GLU A 39 -2.59 13.44 -14.70
C GLU A 39 -1.81 12.56 -15.67
N THR A 40 -0.50 12.83 -15.84
CA THR A 40 0.38 12.03 -16.69
C THR A 40 0.80 10.71 -16.04
N LEU A 41 1.22 9.74 -16.85
CA LEU A 41 1.69 8.42 -16.38
C LEU A 41 3.22 8.37 -16.22
N ARG A 42 3.81 9.37 -15.54
CA ARG A 42 5.25 9.38 -15.25
C ARG A 42 5.64 8.25 -14.30
N GLN A 43 6.90 7.81 -14.34
CA GLN A 43 7.38 6.76 -13.43
C GLN A 43 7.29 7.20 -11.96
N ILE A 44 6.98 6.25 -11.07
CA ILE A 44 6.98 6.48 -9.63
C ILE A 44 8.39 6.83 -9.13
N ASP A 45 8.44 7.82 -8.25
CA ASP A 45 9.67 8.20 -7.58
C ASP A 45 10.05 7.16 -6.52
N VAL A 46 11.33 6.78 -6.50
CA VAL A 46 11.93 5.96 -5.44
C VAL A 46 12.99 6.78 -4.71
N HIS A 47 12.75 7.04 -3.43
CA HIS A 47 13.70 7.68 -2.53
C HIS A 47 14.25 6.66 -1.55
N VAL A 48 15.53 6.73 -1.25
CA VAL A 48 16.21 5.80 -0.34
C VAL A 48 16.92 6.60 0.72
N PHE A 49 16.52 6.40 1.97
CA PHE A 49 17.21 6.91 3.14
C PHE A 49 18.21 5.88 3.65
N ASN A 50 19.46 6.28 3.83
CA ASN A 50 20.46 5.46 4.49
C ASN A 50 20.45 5.78 5.99
N THR A 51 20.14 4.79 6.83
CA THR A 51 20.01 4.99 8.28
C THR A 51 21.35 5.11 9.00
N VAL A 52 22.47 4.78 8.34
CA VAL A 52 23.83 4.95 8.86
C VAL A 52 24.35 6.35 8.57
N SER A 53 24.25 6.80 7.32
CA SER A 53 24.74 8.14 6.92
C SER A 53 23.73 9.26 7.12
N LEU A 54 22.47 8.93 7.44
CA LEU A 54 21.37 9.89 7.64
C LEU A 54 21.10 10.79 6.43
N ARG A 55 21.32 10.26 5.22
CA ARG A 55 21.12 10.96 3.94
C ARG A 55 20.08 10.26 3.09
N TRP A 56 19.24 11.02 2.40
CA TRP A 56 18.46 10.44 1.30
C TRP A 56 19.14 10.59 -0.05
N MET A 57 18.66 9.76 -0.97
CA MET A 57 18.96 9.78 -2.39
C MET A 57 17.68 9.51 -3.17
N LYS A 58 17.40 10.30 -4.20
CA LYS A 58 16.40 9.95 -5.22
C LYS A 58 17.08 9.05 -6.25
N LEU A 59 16.51 7.87 -6.51
CA LEU A 59 17.00 6.99 -7.55
C LEU A 59 16.64 7.57 -8.93
N PRO A 60 17.52 7.42 -9.94
CA PRO A 60 17.22 7.87 -11.30
C PRO A 60 16.06 7.06 -11.91
N PRO A 61 15.29 7.64 -12.85
CA PRO A 61 14.27 6.90 -13.59
C PRO A 61 14.86 5.68 -14.31
N VAL A 62 14.06 4.62 -14.41
CA VAL A 62 14.47 3.41 -15.12
C VAL A 62 14.44 3.70 -16.62
N ARG A 63 15.60 3.53 -17.27
CA ARG A 63 15.72 3.64 -18.73
C ARG A 63 15.17 2.38 -19.38
N LEU A 64 14.10 2.51 -20.16
CA LEU A 64 13.55 1.42 -20.96
C LEU A 64 14.31 1.37 -22.29
N GLY A 65 15.17 0.35 -22.46
CA GLY A 65 15.88 0.07 -23.72
C GLY A 65 15.11 -0.93 -24.59
N GLY A 66 15.25 -0.82 -25.92
CA GLY A 66 14.50 -1.61 -26.91
C GLY A 66 14.63 -3.13 -26.74
N ASN A 67 13.51 -3.82 -27.02
CA ASN A 67 13.25 -5.27 -26.98
C ASN A 67 12.93 -5.97 -25.63
N GLU A 68 12.93 -5.28 -24.49
CA GLU A 68 12.45 -5.89 -23.24
C GLU A 68 10.95 -5.61 -23.02
N ARG A 69 10.08 -6.40 -23.67
CA ARG A 69 8.69 -6.53 -23.20
C ARG A 69 8.72 -7.05 -21.74
N ALA A 70 8.09 -6.33 -20.81
CA ALA A 70 7.83 -6.66 -19.40
C ALA A 70 8.73 -6.07 -18.28
N ARG A 71 9.45 -4.97 -18.49
CA ARG A 71 9.85 -4.07 -17.39
C ARG A 71 8.82 -2.95 -17.21
N GLU A 72 7.67 -3.30 -16.64
CA GLU A 72 6.72 -2.26 -16.24
C GLU A 72 7.19 -1.61 -14.95
N VAL A 73 7.29 -0.29 -14.98
CA VAL A 73 7.55 0.55 -13.80
C VAL A 73 6.21 1.12 -13.37
N PRO A 74 5.88 1.14 -12.06
CA PRO A 74 4.65 1.77 -11.63
C PRO A 74 4.64 3.24 -12.06
N TYR A 75 3.52 3.74 -12.57
CA TYR A 75 3.33 5.18 -12.69
C TYR A 75 3.25 5.85 -11.31
N MET A 76 3.53 7.16 -11.24
CA MET A 76 3.46 7.98 -10.04
C MET A 76 2.06 7.94 -9.44
N ARG A 77 1.95 7.64 -8.15
CA ARG A 77 0.66 7.40 -7.51
C ARG A 77 0.76 7.68 -6.02
N TYR A 78 -0.35 7.93 -5.38
CA TYR A 78 -0.45 8.14 -3.93
C TYR A 78 -1.50 7.22 -3.31
N GLY A 79 -1.43 7.06 -1.98
CA GLY A 79 -2.36 6.24 -1.21
C GLY A 79 -2.24 4.73 -1.48
N HIS A 80 -1.11 4.31 -2.06
CA HIS A 80 -0.74 2.92 -2.24
C HIS A 80 -0.06 2.38 -0.97
N THR A 81 0.11 1.06 -0.90
CA THR A 81 0.86 0.42 0.19
C THR A 81 2.07 -0.33 -0.35
N ALA A 82 3.06 -0.52 0.52
CA ALA A 82 4.19 -1.38 0.25
C ALA A 82 4.56 -2.18 1.51
N VAL A 83 4.94 -3.45 1.31
CA VAL A 83 5.35 -4.35 2.41
C VAL A 83 6.63 -5.10 2.03
N LEU A 84 7.46 -5.42 3.03
CA LEU A 84 8.61 -6.32 2.85
C LEU A 84 8.19 -7.76 3.12
N LEU A 85 8.48 -8.65 2.18
CA LEU A 85 8.35 -10.10 2.33
C LEU A 85 9.65 -10.74 1.84
N ASP A 86 10.31 -11.47 2.74
CA ASP A 86 11.68 -11.94 2.57
C ASP A 86 12.60 -10.73 2.20
N ASP A 87 13.26 -10.77 1.03
CA ASP A 87 14.09 -9.69 0.51
C ASP A 87 13.42 -8.90 -0.64
N THR A 88 12.09 -9.01 -0.78
CA THR A 88 11.35 -8.36 -1.85
C THR A 88 10.28 -7.42 -1.31
N ILE A 89 10.29 -6.18 -1.78
CA ILE A 89 9.22 -5.23 -1.52
C ILE A 89 8.07 -5.49 -2.49
N TYR A 90 6.86 -5.61 -1.97
CA TYR A 90 5.63 -5.69 -2.75
C TYR A 90 4.90 -4.36 -2.65
N LEU A 91 4.51 -3.78 -3.78
CA LEU A 91 3.77 -2.53 -3.88
C LEU A 91 2.44 -2.78 -4.59
N TRP A 92 1.35 -2.25 -4.03
CA TRP A 92 0.03 -2.39 -4.64
C TRP A 92 -0.92 -1.22 -4.34
N GLY A 93 -1.87 -1.01 -5.24
CA GLY A 93 -2.95 -0.04 -5.12
C GLY A 93 -2.50 1.41 -5.27
N GLY A 94 -3.29 2.31 -4.69
CA GLY A 94 -3.20 3.74 -4.89
C GLY A 94 -3.74 4.19 -6.24
N ARG A 95 -3.58 5.47 -6.52
CA ARG A 95 -4.05 6.11 -7.76
C ARG A 95 -3.25 7.38 -8.05
N ASN A 96 -3.42 7.92 -9.24
CA ASN A 96 -3.12 9.32 -9.53
C ASN A 96 -4.45 10.06 -9.80
N ASP A 97 -4.42 11.17 -10.54
CA ASP A 97 -5.62 11.97 -10.79
C ASP A 97 -6.46 11.43 -11.96
N THR A 98 -5.97 10.41 -12.67
CA THR A 98 -6.60 9.82 -13.87
C THR A 98 -6.93 8.33 -13.73
N GLU A 99 -6.11 7.56 -13.04
CA GLU A 99 -6.10 6.10 -13.05
C GLU A 99 -5.90 5.52 -11.64
N GLY A 100 -6.64 4.45 -11.35
CA GLY A 100 -6.41 3.58 -10.20
C GLY A 100 -5.38 2.48 -10.49
N ALA A 101 -4.74 1.94 -9.45
CA ALA A 101 -3.80 0.82 -9.60
C ALA A 101 -4.42 -0.53 -9.24
N LEU A 102 -4.21 -1.51 -10.11
CA LEU A 102 -4.50 -2.93 -9.85
C LEU A 102 -3.26 -3.81 -9.88
N THR A 103 -2.20 -3.35 -10.54
CA THR A 103 -0.98 -4.14 -10.76
C THR A 103 -0.19 -4.29 -9.48
N VAL A 104 0.20 -5.53 -9.16
CA VAL A 104 1.19 -5.82 -8.12
C VAL A 104 2.57 -5.61 -8.72
N PHE A 105 3.44 -4.90 -7.99
CA PHE A 105 4.84 -4.76 -8.36
C PHE A 105 5.74 -5.37 -7.29
N ARG A 106 6.81 -6.03 -7.75
CA ARG A 106 7.92 -6.48 -6.91
C ARG A 106 9.10 -5.55 -7.12
N TYR A 107 9.78 -5.20 -6.04
CA TYR A 107 11.00 -4.40 -6.07
C TYR A 107 12.09 -5.06 -5.22
N ASN A 108 13.18 -5.44 -5.89
CA ASN A 108 14.45 -5.78 -5.28
C ASN A 108 15.56 -5.18 -6.16
N HIS A 109 15.89 -3.91 -5.89
CA HIS A 109 16.77 -3.04 -6.71
C HIS A 109 16.35 -2.83 -8.16
N ARG A 110 15.35 -3.55 -8.66
CA ARG A 110 14.72 -3.47 -9.98
C ARG A 110 13.24 -3.80 -9.85
N TRP A 111 12.43 -3.21 -10.73
CA TRP A 111 11.00 -3.50 -10.83
C TRP A 111 10.75 -4.81 -11.58
N PHE A 112 9.75 -5.55 -11.12
CA PHE A 112 9.23 -6.74 -11.77
C PHE A 112 7.72 -6.84 -11.57
N THR A 113 6.99 -7.17 -12.64
CA THR A 113 5.54 -7.40 -12.60
C THR A 113 5.27 -8.90 -12.63
N PRO A 114 4.87 -9.53 -11.51
CA PRO A 114 4.47 -10.93 -11.51
C PRO A 114 3.16 -11.13 -12.27
N LYS A 115 2.99 -12.32 -12.85
CA LYS A 115 1.69 -12.77 -13.36
C LYS A 115 0.77 -13.06 -12.18
N ILE A 116 -0.29 -12.27 -12.06
CA ILE A 116 -1.29 -12.39 -10.99
C ILE A 116 -2.50 -13.19 -11.49
N SER A 117 -3.15 -13.92 -10.58
CA SER A 117 -4.46 -14.55 -10.84
C SER A 117 -5.35 -14.56 -9.58
N GLY A 118 -6.55 -15.11 -9.68
CA GLY A 118 -7.52 -15.18 -8.58
C GLY A 118 -8.45 -13.97 -8.47
N THR A 119 -8.95 -13.69 -7.26
CA THR A 119 -9.90 -12.61 -6.98
C THR A 119 -9.16 -11.30 -6.75
N VAL A 120 -8.73 -10.66 -7.84
CA VAL A 120 -8.01 -9.38 -7.80
C VAL A 120 -8.92 -8.29 -7.19
N PRO A 121 -8.49 -7.59 -6.14
CA PRO A 121 -9.26 -6.50 -5.55
C PRO A 121 -9.42 -5.34 -6.55
N GLY A 122 -10.54 -4.63 -6.49
CA GLY A 122 -10.74 -3.38 -7.25
C GLY A 122 -9.74 -2.28 -6.87
N ALA A 123 -9.48 -1.35 -7.79
CA ALA A 123 -8.45 -0.33 -7.63
C ALA A 123 -8.82 0.63 -6.50
N ARG A 124 -7.92 0.83 -5.55
CA ARG A 124 -8.22 1.57 -4.33
C ARG A 124 -7.03 2.31 -3.75
N ASP A 125 -7.29 3.44 -3.12
CA ASP A 125 -6.33 4.17 -2.29
C ASP A 125 -6.74 4.22 -0.82
N GLY A 126 -5.79 4.56 0.05
CA GLY A 126 -6.02 4.68 1.49
C GLY A 126 -6.32 3.35 2.20
N HIS A 127 -6.11 2.22 1.53
CA HIS A 127 -6.14 0.89 2.16
C HIS A 127 -4.88 0.69 3.02
N SER A 128 -4.94 -0.25 3.96
CA SER A 128 -3.74 -0.70 4.68
C SER A 128 -3.25 -2.03 4.14
N ALA A 129 -1.98 -2.32 4.35
CA ALA A 129 -1.40 -3.63 4.07
C ALA A 129 -0.57 -4.14 5.24
N CYS A 130 -0.64 -5.43 5.48
CA CYS A 130 0.10 -6.13 6.53
C CYS A 130 0.65 -7.45 6.00
N VAL A 131 1.65 -7.98 6.68
CA VAL A 131 2.27 -9.27 6.36
C VAL A 131 1.94 -10.28 7.44
N LEU A 132 1.54 -11.48 7.03
CA LEU A 132 1.44 -12.65 7.89
C LEU A 132 1.88 -13.89 7.10
N GLY A 133 2.94 -14.56 7.56
CA GLY A 133 3.58 -15.64 6.82
C GLY A 133 4.13 -15.14 5.47
N LYS A 134 3.88 -15.89 4.39
CA LYS A 134 4.27 -15.55 3.00
C LYS A 134 3.14 -14.87 2.22
N ALA A 135 2.36 -14.03 2.91
CA ALA A 135 1.23 -13.37 2.29
C ALA A 135 1.12 -11.90 2.71
N MET A 136 0.74 -11.08 1.73
CA MET A 136 0.31 -9.71 1.94
C MET A 136 -1.21 -9.70 2.12
N TYR A 137 -1.68 -9.07 3.18
CA TYR A 137 -3.10 -8.84 3.43
C TYR A 137 -3.38 -7.36 3.26
N ILE A 138 -4.41 -7.03 2.50
CA ILE A 138 -4.93 -5.67 2.41
C ILE A 138 -6.30 -5.58 3.09
N PHE A 139 -6.59 -4.44 3.71
CA PHE A 139 -7.90 -4.17 4.29
C PHE A 139 -8.40 -2.79 3.90
N GLY A 140 -9.69 -2.72 3.55
CA GLY A 140 -10.43 -1.50 3.26
C GLY A 140 -9.89 -0.70 2.08
N GLY A 141 -9.93 0.63 2.20
CA GLY A 141 -9.63 1.60 1.14
C GLY A 141 -10.88 2.18 0.49
N TYR A 142 -10.67 3.11 -0.42
CA TYR A 142 -11.73 3.73 -1.22
C TYR A 142 -11.56 3.36 -2.70
N GLU A 143 -12.61 2.81 -3.30
CA GLU A 143 -12.67 2.35 -4.68
C GLU A 143 -13.31 3.43 -5.55
N GLN A 144 -12.49 4.25 -6.19
CA GLN A 144 -12.95 5.45 -6.92
C GLN A 144 -13.96 5.15 -8.03
N LEU A 145 -13.79 4.05 -8.76
CA LEU A 145 -14.72 3.67 -9.84
C LEU A 145 -16.10 3.26 -9.33
N ALA A 146 -16.17 2.67 -8.13
CA ALA A 146 -17.41 2.25 -7.50
C ALA A 146 -17.99 3.30 -6.53
N ASP A 147 -17.25 4.40 -6.32
CA ASP A 147 -17.53 5.45 -5.36
C ASP A 147 -17.89 4.92 -3.95
N CYS A 148 -17.08 3.96 -3.48
CA CYS A 148 -17.36 3.30 -2.21
C CYS A 148 -16.12 3.02 -1.37
N PHE A 149 -16.31 3.06 -0.06
CA PHE A 149 -15.37 2.53 0.93
C PHE A 149 -15.53 1.02 1.02
N SER A 150 -14.43 0.30 1.08
CA SER A 150 -14.40 -1.15 1.27
C SER A 150 -14.13 -1.50 2.75
N ASN A 151 -14.62 -2.67 3.18
CA ASN A 151 -14.19 -3.38 4.40
C ASN A 151 -13.68 -4.79 4.08
N ASP A 152 -13.35 -5.06 2.83
CA ASP A 152 -12.89 -6.38 2.42
C ASP A 152 -11.47 -6.62 2.92
N ILE A 153 -11.18 -7.89 3.20
CA ILE A 153 -9.82 -8.38 3.40
C ILE A 153 -9.45 -9.19 2.18
N HIS A 154 -8.42 -8.79 1.45
CA HIS A 154 -7.83 -9.62 0.40
C HIS A 154 -6.46 -10.11 0.82
N LYS A 155 -6.13 -11.34 0.42
CA LYS A 155 -4.83 -11.98 0.62
C LYS A 155 -4.16 -12.20 -0.72
N LEU A 156 -2.93 -11.71 -0.88
CA LEU A 156 -2.02 -12.12 -1.93
C LEU A 156 -1.06 -13.16 -1.35
N ASP A 157 -1.17 -14.40 -1.81
CA ASP A 157 -0.16 -15.41 -1.56
C ASP A 157 1.06 -15.12 -2.46
N THR A 158 2.20 -14.77 -1.87
CA THR A 158 3.38 -14.37 -2.66
C THR A 158 4.21 -15.54 -3.17
N THR A 159 3.83 -16.78 -2.83
CA THR A 159 4.43 -17.98 -3.42
C THR A 159 3.75 -18.32 -4.75
N THR A 160 2.42 -18.21 -4.79
CA THR A 160 1.60 -18.56 -5.96
C THR A 160 1.19 -17.36 -6.80
N MET A 161 1.33 -16.14 -6.27
CA MET A 161 0.86 -14.88 -6.87
C MET A 161 -0.66 -14.87 -7.14
N VAL A 162 -1.42 -15.50 -6.24
CA VAL A 162 -2.88 -15.60 -6.30
C VAL A 162 -3.50 -14.66 -5.26
N TRP A 163 -4.42 -13.81 -5.71
CA TRP A 163 -5.30 -13.07 -4.82
C TRP A 163 -6.50 -13.91 -4.40
N SER A 164 -6.93 -13.77 -3.15
CA SER A 164 -8.17 -14.36 -2.63
C SER A 164 -8.91 -13.35 -1.77
N LEU A 165 -10.22 -13.28 -1.92
CA LEU A 165 -11.10 -12.57 -0.99
C LEU A 165 -11.26 -13.44 0.28
N ILE A 166 -11.08 -12.83 1.45
CA ILE A 166 -11.20 -13.51 2.73
C ILE A 166 -12.58 -13.24 3.33
N ASN A 167 -13.30 -14.31 3.66
CA ASN A 167 -14.66 -14.26 4.18
C ASN A 167 -14.70 -14.25 5.72
N ALA A 168 -14.08 -13.22 6.31
CA ALA A 168 -13.95 -13.11 7.76
C ALA A 168 -15.30 -13.23 8.49
N ARG A 169 -15.39 -14.17 9.43
CA ARG A 169 -16.60 -14.37 10.26
C ARG A 169 -16.77 -13.29 11.33
N GLY A 170 -18.01 -13.08 11.75
CA GLY A 170 -18.38 -12.15 12.83
C GLY A 170 -18.61 -10.73 12.34
N THR A 171 -18.62 -9.77 13.27
CA THR A 171 -18.86 -8.36 12.94
C THR A 171 -17.59 -7.70 12.41
N ALA A 172 -17.50 -7.55 11.10
CA ALA A 172 -16.41 -6.85 10.43
C ALA A 172 -16.22 -5.41 10.96
N ALA A 173 -15.01 -4.89 10.79
CA ALA A 173 -14.81 -3.45 10.87
C ALA A 173 -15.65 -2.77 9.79
N ARG A 174 -16.23 -1.60 10.11
CA ARG A 174 -16.96 -0.80 9.12
C ARG A 174 -16.02 -0.39 7.98
N TRP A 175 -16.53 -0.33 6.76
CA TRP A 175 -15.84 0.17 5.57
C TRP A 175 -15.11 1.48 5.86
N ARG A 176 -13.88 1.63 5.35
CA ARG A 176 -13.04 2.80 5.64
C ARG A 176 -11.81 2.91 4.75
N ASP A 177 -11.32 4.13 4.58
CA ASP A 177 -9.99 4.46 4.04
C ASP A 177 -9.15 5.21 5.10
N PHE A 178 -7.88 5.48 4.77
CA PHE A 178 -6.92 6.24 5.59
C PHE A 178 -6.80 5.78 7.05
N HIS A 179 -7.00 4.47 7.29
CA HIS A 179 -6.83 3.83 8.59
C HIS A 179 -5.43 3.21 8.69
N SER A 180 -5.03 2.85 9.91
CA SER A 180 -3.87 1.99 10.14
C SER A 180 -4.32 0.56 10.41
N ALA A 181 -3.60 -0.42 9.86
CA ALA A 181 -3.67 -1.80 10.32
C ALA A 181 -2.28 -2.31 10.74
N THR A 182 -2.24 -3.20 11.72
CA THR A 182 -1.01 -3.84 12.19
C THR A 182 -1.31 -5.26 12.65
N ILE A 183 -0.43 -6.20 12.33
CA ILE A 183 -0.55 -7.59 12.77
C ILE A 183 0.34 -7.84 13.98
N ILE A 184 -0.23 -8.46 15.01
CA ILE A 184 0.48 -8.99 16.19
C ILE A 184 0.08 -10.45 16.36
N GLY A 185 1.05 -11.36 16.26
CA GLY A 185 0.79 -12.80 16.20
C GLY A 185 -0.10 -13.12 14.99
N THR A 186 -1.24 -13.76 15.24
CA THR A 186 -2.23 -14.07 14.19
C THR A 186 -3.38 -13.05 14.11
N LYS A 187 -3.30 -11.91 14.82
CA LYS A 187 -4.40 -10.92 14.84
C LYS A 187 -4.02 -9.65 14.09
N MET A 188 -4.88 -9.23 13.17
CA MET A 188 -4.82 -7.90 12.56
C MET A 188 -5.66 -6.94 13.38
N PHE A 189 -5.06 -5.83 13.79
CA PHE A 189 -5.72 -4.72 14.48
C PHE A 189 -5.87 -3.55 13.53
N VAL A 190 -7.10 -3.05 13.38
CA VAL A 190 -7.48 -1.91 12.53
C VAL A 190 -7.92 -0.77 13.43
N PHE A 191 -7.38 0.42 13.19
CA PHE A 191 -7.69 1.62 13.96
C PHE A 191 -7.77 2.87 13.09
N GLY A 192 -8.64 3.80 13.48
CA GLY A 192 -8.82 5.07 12.77
C GLY A 192 -9.53 4.91 11.43
N GLY A 193 -9.24 5.86 10.54
CA GLY A 193 -9.78 5.95 9.20
C GLY A 193 -11.05 6.76 9.08
N ARG A 194 -11.30 7.18 7.84
CA ARG A 194 -12.48 7.89 7.38
C ARG A 194 -13.42 6.91 6.71
N ALA A 195 -14.71 7.16 6.87
CA ALA A 195 -15.77 6.30 6.37
C ALA A 195 -17.10 7.06 6.37
N ASP A 196 -18.15 6.49 5.77
CA ASP A 196 -19.42 7.20 5.59
C ASP A 196 -20.54 6.72 6.53
N ARG A 197 -21.29 7.68 7.09
CA ARG A 197 -22.33 7.46 8.11
C ARG A 197 -23.43 6.50 7.65
N PHE A 198 -23.85 6.58 6.40
CA PHE A 198 -25.09 5.94 5.93
C PHE A 198 -24.86 4.61 5.22
N GLY A 199 -23.65 4.40 4.67
CA GLY A 199 -23.37 3.20 3.91
C GLY A 199 -21.94 3.22 3.37
N PRO A 200 -21.56 2.21 2.57
CA PRO A 200 -20.25 2.17 1.94
C PRO A 200 -20.07 3.23 0.86
N PHE A 201 -21.14 3.79 0.31
CA PHE A 201 -21.06 4.82 -0.73
C PHE A 201 -20.77 6.20 -0.15
N HIS A 202 -20.04 7.03 -0.89
CA HIS A 202 -19.71 8.38 -0.45
C HIS A 202 -20.94 9.30 -0.51
N SER A 203 -21.41 9.75 0.65
CA SER A 203 -22.58 10.64 0.77
C SER A 203 -22.22 12.03 1.27
N ASN A 204 -20.92 12.38 1.33
CA ASN A 204 -20.39 13.57 2.00
C ASN A 204 -20.70 13.64 3.52
N ASN A 205 -21.14 12.55 4.16
CA ASN A 205 -21.42 12.48 5.59
C ASN A 205 -20.36 11.65 6.32
N GLU A 206 -19.13 12.16 6.26
CA GLU A 206 -17.96 11.46 6.77
C GLU A 206 -17.95 11.35 8.30
N ILE A 207 -17.46 10.22 8.77
CA ILE A 207 -17.20 9.95 10.19
C ILE A 207 -15.88 9.21 10.35
N TYR A 208 -15.17 9.53 11.43
CA TYR A 208 -13.87 8.96 11.76
C TYR A 208 -14.03 7.89 12.84
N CYS A 209 -13.36 6.76 12.71
CA CYS A 209 -13.56 5.63 13.63
C CYS A 209 -12.61 5.70 14.83
N PRO A 210 -13.10 5.92 16.07
CA PRO A 210 -12.24 5.99 17.26
C PRO A 210 -12.01 4.62 17.92
N LYS A 211 -12.57 3.55 17.36
CA LYS A 211 -12.55 2.21 17.97
C LYS A 211 -11.57 1.30 17.23
N ILE A 212 -10.79 0.54 17.99
CA ILE A 212 -9.98 -0.55 17.46
C ILE A 212 -10.89 -1.74 17.12
N LYS A 213 -10.62 -2.39 16.00
CA LYS A 213 -11.21 -3.67 15.60
C LYS A 213 -10.11 -4.67 15.37
N SER A 214 -10.37 -5.95 15.68
CA SER A 214 -9.42 -7.03 15.43
C SER A 214 -10.05 -8.11 14.57
N CYS A 215 -9.31 -8.59 13.57
CA CYS A 215 -9.57 -9.84 12.87
C CYS A 215 -8.54 -10.88 13.36
N THR A 216 -8.91 -12.16 13.47
CA THR A 216 -8.00 -13.24 13.92
C THR A 216 -7.84 -14.28 12.82
N ALA A 217 -6.60 -14.61 12.48
CA ALA A 217 -6.23 -15.69 11.61
C ALA A 217 -6.09 -16.99 12.40
N ASN A 218 -6.48 -18.10 11.78
CA ASN A 218 -6.10 -19.44 12.23
C ASN A 218 -4.75 -19.82 11.60
N ASP A 219 -4.25 -21.03 11.86
CA ASP A 219 -2.93 -21.48 11.39
C ASP A 219 -2.72 -21.40 9.86
N ALA A 220 -3.82 -21.30 9.08
CA ALA A 220 -3.81 -21.15 7.63
C ALA A 220 -4.18 -19.73 7.12
N GLY A 221 -4.35 -18.74 8.01
CA GLY A 221 -4.69 -17.35 7.70
C GLY A 221 -6.06 -16.90 8.22
N PHE A 222 -6.47 -15.68 7.86
CA PHE A 222 -7.83 -15.19 8.10
C PHE A 222 -8.82 -15.99 7.23
N PHE A 223 -9.91 -16.49 7.82
CA PHE A 223 -10.96 -17.26 7.14
C PHE A 223 -12.31 -16.59 7.27
#